data_AF-A0A2H9MUR7-F1
#
_entry.id   AF-A0A2H9MUR7-F1
#
_cell.length_a   1.000
_cell.length_b   1.000
_cell.length_c   1.000
_cell.angle_alpha   90.00
_cell.angle_beta   90.00
_cell.angle_gamma   90.00
#
_symmetry.space_group_name_H-M   'P 1'
#
loop_
_entity.id
_entity.type
_entity.pdbx_description
1 polymer ?
#
loop_
_entity_poly.entity_id
_entity_poly.type
_entity_poly.pdbx_seq_one_letter_code
_entity_poly.pdbx_strand_id
1 'polypeptide(L)'
;MQKKFLRDEEYSPSEDTFFISDYIEKEKGLSALDVGSGSGYLTKLLSENFTFVVGTDINFSVLKNQTYPTQNLVCCNGSDALNLEFDLVVCNLPYLATDEVLDAATDGGIDGFEIPKKIF
;
A
#
# COMPACT_ATOMS: atom_id res chain seq x y z
N MET A 1 -5.55 -13.36 -30.58
CA MET A 1 -5.02 -13.08 -29.22
C MET A 1 -5.31 -11.64 -28.87
N GLN A 2 -6.19 -11.36 -27.92
CA GLN A 2 -6.26 -10.04 -27.30
C GLN A 2 -4.99 -9.87 -26.45
N LYS A 3 -4.24 -8.78 -26.62
CA LYS A 3 -3.18 -8.42 -25.67
C LYS A 3 -3.87 -8.08 -24.35
N LYS A 4 -3.66 -8.89 -23.32
CA LYS A 4 -4.05 -8.51 -21.96
C LYS A 4 -3.11 -7.38 -21.52
N PHE A 5 -3.68 -6.25 -21.10
CA PHE A 5 -2.91 -5.12 -20.57
C PHE A 5 -2.82 -5.27 -19.05
N LEU A 6 -1.64 -4.97 -18.51
CA LEU A 6 -1.47 -4.83 -17.07
C LEU A 6 -2.26 -3.60 -16.62
N ARG A 7 -3.19 -3.78 -15.69
CA ARG A 7 -3.81 -2.68 -14.95
C ARG A 7 -2.85 -2.29 -13.84
N ASP A 8 -2.50 -1.02 -13.82
CA ASP A 8 -1.59 -0.40 -12.86
C ASP A 8 -2.19 0.94 -12.44
N GLU A 9 -3.42 0.84 -11.95
CA GLU A 9 -4.25 1.96 -11.52
C GLU A 9 -4.34 1.98 -9.98
N GLU A 10 -4.83 3.08 -9.44
CA GLU A 10 -5.05 3.21 -8.00
C GLU A 10 -6.03 2.14 -7.50
N TYR A 11 -5.66 1.45 -6.42
CA TYR A 11 -6.59 0.59 -5.69
C TYR A 11 -7.59 1.43 -4.88
N SER A 12 -8.88 1.28 -5.20
CA SER A 12 -9.94 1.88 -4.39
C SER A 12 -10.10 1.12 -3.07
N PRO A 13 -10.17 1.80 -1.91
CA PRO A 13 -10.38 1.14 -0.61
C PRO A 13 -11.57 0.19 -0.64
N SER A 14 -11.35 -1.03 -0.17
CA SER A 14 -12.36 -2.10 -0.17
C SER A 14 -12.48 -2.75 1.21
N GLU A 15 -13.27 -3.83 1.33
CA GLU A 15 -13.53 -4.55 2.58
C GLU A 15 -12.25 -4.87 3.37
N ASP A 16 -11.19 -5.29 2.68
CA ASP A 16 -9.87 -5.57 3.26
C ASP A 16 -9.20 -4.33 3.88
N THR A 17 -9.32 -3.19 3.22
CA THR A 17 -8.80 -1.89 3.67
C THR A 17 -9.56 -1.43 4.91
N PHE A 18 -10.89 -1.58 4.91
CA PHE A 18 -11.72 -1.24 6.07
C PHE A 18 -11.49 -2.21 7.23
N PHE A 19 -11.29 -3.49 6.95
CA PHE A 19 -10.88 -4.46 7.97
C PHE A 19 -9.59 -4.02 8.65
N ILE A 20 -8.55 -3.64 7.92
CA ILE A 20 -7.31 -3.10 8.51
C ILE A 20 -7.60 -1.84 9.34
N SER A 21 -8.42 -0.94 8.80
CA SER A 21 -8.76 0.33 9.43
C SER A 21 -9.39 0.15 10.81
N ASP A 22 -10.30 -0.81 10.96
CA ASP A 22 -10.96 -1.12 12.23
C ASP A 22 -9.97 -1.51 13.35
N TYR A 23 -8.82 -2.08 13.01
CA TYR A 23 -7.79 -2.47 13.98
C TYR A 23 -6.77 -1.36 14.26
N ILE A 24 -6.53 -0.45 13.30
CA ILE A 24 -5.49 0.59 13.45
C ILE A 24 -6.06 1.96 13.83
N GLU A 25 -7.37 2.19 13.71
CA GLU A 25 -8.00 3.51 13.94
C GLU A 25 -7.76 4.09 15.35
N LYS A 26 -7.44 3.24 16.34
CA LYS A 26 -7.13 3.66 17.73
C LYS A 26 -5.65 3.57 18.08
N GLU A 27 -4.83 3.02 17.19
CA GLU A 27 -3.39 2.94 17.37
C GLU A 27 -2.76 4.33 17.25
N LYS A 28 -1.69 4.58 18.01
CA LYS A 28 -1.00 5.87 18.07
C LYS A 28 0.47 5.70 18.41
N GLY A 29 1.30 6.63 17.96
CA GLY A 29 2.74 6.58 18.17
C GLY A 29 3.48 7.78 17.62
N LEU A 30 4.80 7.69 17.60
CA LEU A 30 5.68 8.68 17.00
C LEU A 30 5.73 8.49 15.48
N SER A 31 5.96 7.27 14.99
CA SER A 31 6.17 7.01 13.57
C SER A 31 5.36 5.82 13.04
N ALA A 32 4.77 5.97 11.85
CA ALA A 32 4.11 4.88 11.13
C ALA A 32 4.48 4.86 9.64
N LEU A 33 4.43 3.67 9.05
CA LEU A 33 4.68 3.42 7.63
C LEU A 33 3.49 2.68 7.01
N ASP A 34 3.02 3.19 5.88
CA ASP A 34 2.03 2.54 5.01
C ASP A 34 2.71 2.05 3.72
N VAL A 35 2.77 0.74 3.53
CA VAL A 35 3.43 0.09 2.37
C VAL A 35 2.41 -0.33 1.33
N GLY A 36 2.60 0.15 0.10
CA GLY A 36 1.58 0.04 -0.95
C GLY A 36 0.42 0.99 -0.67
N SER A 37 0.74 2.25 -0.37
CA SER A 37 -0.23 3.22 0.16
C SER A 37 -1.37 3.53 -0.80
N GLY A 38 -1.21 3.26 -2.10
CA GLY A 38 -2.27 3.33 -3.10
C GLY A 38 -3.01 4.66 -3.01
N SER A 39 -4.31 4.58 -2.72
CA SER A 39 -5.17 5.75 -2.60
C SER A 39 -4.87 6.72 -1.45
N GLY A 40 -4.00 6.32 -0.53
CA GLY A 40 -3.61 7.10 0.64
C GLY A 40 -4.60 7.00 1.80
N TYR A 41 -5.62 6.15 1.71
CA TYR A 41 -6.65 6.01 2.74
C TYR A 41 -6.06 5.61 4.11
N LEU A 42 -5.25 4.54 4.16
CA LEU A 42 -4.62 4.08 5.40
C LEU A 42 -3.55 5.07 5.88
N THR A 43 -2.72 5.59 4.97
CA THR A 43 -1.76 6.67 5.28
C THR A 43 -2.46 7.86 5.95
N LYS A 44 -3.64 8.25 5.45
CA LYS A 44 -4.42 9.37 5.98
C LYS A 44 -4.93 9.07 7.38
N LEU A 45 -5.49 7.88 7.60
CA LEU A 45 -5.95 7.43 8.91
C LEU A 45 -4.81 7.42 9.94
N LEU A 46 -3.64 6.86 9.58
CA LEU A 46 -2.46 6.87 10.44
C LEU A 46 -2.01 8.30 10.79
N SER A 47 -2.10 9.23 9.84
CA SER A 47 -1.72 10.64 10.04
C SER A 47 -2.57 11.39 11.06
N GLU A 48 -3.71 10.82 11.49
CA GLU A 48 -4.55 11.42 12.53
C GLU A 48 -4.05 11.09 13.94
N ASN A 49 -3.32 9.99 14.11
CA ASN A 49 -2.89 9.47 15.41
C ASN A 49 -1.37 9.34 15.59
N PHE A 50 -0.59 9.44 14.51
CA PHE A 50 0.87 9.36 14.53
C PHE A 50 1.51 10.71 14.18
N THR A 51 2.68 10.98 14.76
CA THR A 51 3.39 12.26 14.56
C THR A 51 4.07 12.34 13.18
N PHE A 52 4.64 11.23 12.72
CA PHE A 52 5.36 11.13 11.47
C PHE A 52 4.89 9.89 10.70
N VAL A 53 4.18 10.11 9.59
CA VAL A 53 3.70 9.03 8.73
C VAL A 53 4.38 9.14 7.38
N VAL A 54 4.81 7.99 6.84
CA VAL A 54 5.34 7.85 5.48
C VAL A 54 4.45 6.89 4.72
N GLY A 55 4.04 7.28 3.51
CA GLY A 55 3.36 6.39 2.55
C GLY A 55 4.32 6.00 1.44
N THR A 56 4.39 4.72 1.12
CA THR A 56 5.25 4.19 0.04
C THR A 56 4.42 3.46 -0.99
N ASP A 57 4.77 3.64 -2.27
CA ASP A 57 4.17 2.87 -3.36
C ASP A 57 5.15 2.77 -4.53
N ILE A 58 5.06 1.69 -5.29
CA ILE A 58 5.87 1.51 -6.50
C ILE A 58 5.36 2.37 -7.66
N ASN A 59 4.07 2.72 -7.66
CA ASN A 59 3.43 3.47 -8.73
C ASN A 59 3.47 4.98 -8.44
N PHE A 60 4.42 5.67 -9.07
CA PHE A 60 4.57 7.13 -8.97
C PHE A 60 3.30 7.90 -9.36
N SER A 61 2.55 7.42 -10.37
CA SER A 61 1.35 8.12 -10.84
C SER A 61 0.23 8.08 -9.82
N VAL A 62 0.10 6.96 -9.09
CA VAL A 62 -0.84 6.80 -7.98
C VAL A 62 -0.45 7.70 -6.82
N LEU A 63 0.82 7.68 -6.38
CA LEU A 63 1.30 8.59 -5.32
C LEU A 63 1.06 10.07 -5.65
N LYS A 64 1.26 10.45 -6.91
CA LYS A 64 1.09 11.84 -7.34
C LYS A 64 -0.38 12.29 -7.32
N ASN A 65 -1.32 11.36 -7.50
CA ASN A 65 -2.74 11.68 -7.71
C ASN A 65 -3.65 10.90 -6.74
N GLN A 66 -3.21 10.69 -5.49
CA GLN A 66 -4.00 9.99 -4.48
C GLN A 66 -5.40 10.58 -4.31
N THR A 67 -6.40 9.71 -4.23
CA THR A 67 -7.77 10.08 -3.86
C THR A 67 -7.84 10.67 -2.44
N TYR A 68 -7.00 10.21 -1.53
CA TYR A 68 -6.83 10.75 -0.18
C TYR A 68 -5.40 11.30 -0.01
N PRO A 69 -5.15 12.56 -0.42
CA PRO A 69 -3.80 13.12 -0.41
C PRO A 69 -3.19 13.18 0.98
N THR A 70 -1.94 12.75 1.08
CA THR A 70 -1.14 12.78 2.32
C THR A 70 0.24 13.39 2.07
N GLN A 71 1.04 13.52 3.14
CA GLN A 71 2.41 14.04 3.08
C GLN A 71 3.42 12.89 3.16
N ASN A 72 4.70 13.20 2.93
CA ASN A 72 5.82 12.25 3.05
C ASN A 72 5.62 10.97 2.22
N LEU A 73 5.32 11.15 0.94
CA LEU A 73 5.17 10.06 -0.01
C LEU A 73 6.51 9.74 -0.68
N VAL A 74 6.85 8.46 -0.76
CA VAL A 74 8.09 7.99 -1.39
C VAL A 74 7.76 6.93 -2.42
N CYS A 75 8.22 7.14 -3.66
CA CYS A 75 8.11 6.12 -4.71
C CYS A 75 9.27 5.14 -4.58
N CYS A 76 8.99 3.92 -4.13
CA CYS A 76 9.98 2.90 -3.84
C CYS A 76 9.36 1.49 -3.86
N ASN A 77 10.19 0.45 -3.89
CA ASN A 77 9.69 -0.92 -3.82
C ASN A 77 9.63 -1.35 -2.35
N GLY A 78 8.42 -1.42 -1.80
CA GLY A 78 8.26 -1.61 -0.37
C GLY A 78 8.83 -0.42 0.40
N SER A 79 9.84 -0.68 1.22
CA SER A 79 10.55 0.32 2.01
C SER A 79 12.05 0.44 1.65
N ASP A 80 12.48 -0.04 0.47
CA ASP A 80 13.89 -0.13 0.09
C ASP A 80 14.64 1.22 0.02
N ALA A 81 13.92 2.33 -0.07
CA ALA A 81 14.46 3.68 0.00
C ALA A 81 14.53 4.27 1.42
N LEU A 82 14.03 3.56 2.43
CA LEU A 82 13.91 4.02 3.81
C LEU A 82 14.92 3.30 4.71
N ASN A 83 15.55 4.06 5.61
CA ASN A 83 16.46 3.53 6.63
C ASN A 83 16.07 4.08 8.02
N LEU A 84 14.84 3.77 8.43
CA LEU A 84 14.18 4.26 9.64
C LEU A 84 13.40 3.11 10.28
N GLU A 85 13.32 3.09 11.62
CA GLU A 85 12.41 2.22 12.36
C GLU A 85 11.08 2.95 12.60
N PHE A 86 9.98 2.21 12.47
CA PHE A 86 8.63 2.72 12.65
C PHE A 86 7.94 2.00 13.81
N ASP A 87 7.14 2.71 14.61
CA ASP A 87 6.37 2.10 15.69
C ASP A 87 5.29 1.15 15.15
N LEU A 88 4.74 1.47 13.97
CA LEU A 88 3.75 0.66 13.28
C LEU A 88 4.03 0.62 11.77
N VAL A 89 4.00 -0.58 11.18
CA VAL A 89 4.03 -0.78 9.73
C VAL A 89 2.73 -1.45 9.31
N VAL A 90 2.03 -0.86 8.35
CA VAL A 90 0.79 -1.38 7.77
C VAL A 90 1.03 -1.66 6.28
N CYS A 91 0.48 -2.76 5.78
CA CYS A 91 0.62 -3.12 4.38
C CYS A 91 -0.62 -3.88 3.88
N ASN A 92 -1.35 -3.30 2.92
CA ASN A 92 -2.41 -3.99 2.19
C ASN A 92 -1.90 -4.39 0.80
N LEU A 93 -1.03 -5.40 0.77
CA LEU A 93 -0.28 -5.79 -0.42
C LEU A 93 -1.16 -6.54 -1.43
N PRO A 94 -0.80 -6.63 -2.72
CA PRO A 94 -1.51 -7.48 -3.68
C PRO A 94 -1.39 -8.97 -3.28
N TYR A 95 -2.48 -9.57 -2.80
CA TYR A 95 -2.47 -10.92 -2.21
C TYR A 95 -3.40 -11.93 -2.92
N LEU A 96 -4.10 -11.54 -3.99
CA LEU A 96 -5.04 -12.45 -4.65
C LEU A 96 -4.30 -13.56 -5.42
N ALA A 97 -4.72 -14.81 -5.19
CA ALA A 97 -4.22 -15.96 -5.92
C ALA A 97 -4.72 -15.93 -7.38
N THR A 98 -3.81 -15.73 -8.32
CA THR A 98 -4.10 -15.64 -9.77
C THR A 98 -3.06 -16.36 -10.61
N ASP A 99 -3.50 -16.98 -11.72
CA ASP A 99 -2.60 -17.67 -12.66
C ASP A 99 -1.66 -16.70 -13.41
N GLU A 100 -2.08 -15.45 -13.57
CA GLU A 100 -1.34 -14.38 -14.25
C GLU A 100 -1.55 -13.07 -13.49
N VAL A 101 -0.50 -12.23 -13.42
CA VAL A 101 -0.60 -10.87 -12.88
C VAL A 101 -1.14 -9.95 -13.98
N LEU A 102 -2.41 -9.59 -13.86
CA LEU A 102 -3.13 -8.69 -14.77
C LEU A 102 -3.48 -7.36 -14.08
N ASP A 103 -3.49 -7.34 -12.76
CA ASP A 103 -3.75 -6.17 -11.93
C ASP A 103 -2.67 -6.04 -10.85
N ALA A 104 -1.74 -5.10 -11.05
CA ALA A 104 -0.58 -4.91 -10.17
C ALA A 104 -0.98 -4.51 -8.75
N ALA A 105 -2.21 -4.01 -8.55
CA ALA A 105 -2.70 -3.57 -7.25
C ALA A 105 -3.30 -4.70 -6.41
N THR A 106 -3.67 -5.84 -7.02
CA THR A 106 -4.39 -6.92 -6.30
C THR A 106 -3.82 -8.31 -6.50
N ASP A 107 -3.22 -8.61 -7.66
CA ASP A 107 -2.77 -9.95 -8.01
C ASP A 107 -1.44 -10.31 -7.32
N GLY A 108 -1.49 -11.29 -6.43
CA GLY A 108 -0.35 -11.74 -5.62
C GLY A 108 0.50 -12.86 -6.23
N GLY A 109 0.09 -13.42 -7.36
CA GLY A 109 0.71 -14.61 -7.98
C GLY A 109 -0.12 -15.88 -7.75
N ILE A 110 0.41 -17.06 -8.12
CA ILE A 110 -0.36 -18.32 -8.14
C ILE A 110 -0.88 -18.65 -6.73
N ASP A 111 -0.05 -18.47 -5.72
CA ASP A 111 -0.41 -18.69 -4.32
C ASP A 111 -0.86 -17.39 -3.63
N GLY A 112 -0.89 -16.27 -4.34
CA GLY A 112 -1.18 -14.95 -3.78
C GLY A 112 -0.04 -14.37 -2.93
N PHE A 113 1.15 -14.96 -2.98
CA PHE A 113 2.26 -14.60 -2.07
C PHE A 113 3.55 -14.21 -2.79
N GLU A 114 3.67 -14.51 -4.08
CA GLU A 114 4.87 -14.28 -4.87
C GLU A 114 5.19 -12.80 -5.07
N ILE A 115 4.16 -11.94 -5.11
CA ILE A 115 4.35 -10.48 -5.13
C ILE A 115 4.64 -9.95 -3.72
N PRO A 116 3.83 -10.22 -2.67
CA PRO A 116 4.12 -9.75 -1.31
C PRO A 116 5.51 -10.14 -0.80
N LYS A 117 5.98 -11.35 -1.13
CA LYS A 117 7.30 -11.83 -0.70
C LYS A 117 8.47 -11.01 -1.25
N LYS A 118 8.30 -10.30 -2.38
CA LYS A 118 9.37 -9.49 -3.00
C LYS A 118 9.55 -8.13 -2.34
N ILE A 119 8.63 -7.76 -1.45
CA ILE A 119 8.60 -6.46 -0.76
C ILE A 119 9.44 -6.51 0.53
N PHE A 120 9.77 -7.72 1.03
CA PHE A 120 10.52 -7.98 2.26
C PHE A 120 11.84 -8.72 2.03
#